data_AF-A0A9P7MRP9-F1
#
_entry.id   AF-A0A9P7MRP9-F1
#
_cell.length_a   1.000
_cell.length_b   1.000
_cell.length_c   1.000
_cell.angle_alpha   90.00
_cell.angle_beta   90.00
_cell.angle_gamma   90.00
#
_symmetry.space_group_name_H-M   'P 1'
#
loop_
_entity.id
_entity.type
_entity.pdbx_description
1 polymer ?
#
loop_
_entity_poly.entity_id
_entity_poly.type
_entity_poly.pdbx_seq_one_letter_code
_entity_poly.pdbx_strand_id
1 'polypeptide(L)'
;MNENHGPDAIAPHNTSTKSNIITRIKGRLRTVLHSFTTRDGLLGEYDYAFLFRPNLPLMAKSTYRSPFFGINDKMPTLLGMLLGLQHSLAMLAGIITPPLILSGTGGANLEPAQQQYLVSTALIVSGLLSSIQINRFRIPKTNYFIGTGILSVVGISFSIIPIAQGAFKQMYANGSCPSDSRGNPLPCPRGYGALIGTSSICALVEILISFLPPKILLKMFPPIVTGPTVMLIGVHLIGSGFKDWMGGSGPCANPASSGDQASFFALCPNLNAPHALPWGSPEYLGLGFAAFVTIILCERFGSPIIKSTSVVWGLLVGCIIAAACGYFDRSGIDSAPVVSFIWVHTFPLSLYGPLVLPIMAVFVICATEAVGDITATCDVSHMELQGPIYESRIQGGLLTDGLNGIVAAMMTMTPMSRFAQNNGVIALTRCANRKAGLACCFFLIVMGIFAKFAAALVAIPSPVLGGMTTFLFTAVTVSGMAIISRGTSFDRRTRFILTAGLALGYGATLVPTYFDRIFSYSGDNHALKGFLDAIVLIMETGFAVTAAICMILNLILPEEPEEPEELEELEELEEVSSRRIPRSGSNGKI
;
A
#
# COMPACT_ATOMS: atom_id res chain seq x y z
N MET A 1 7.56 -29.18 41.36
CA MET A 1 8.54 -28.82 42.42
C MET A 1 8.87 -27.34 42.21
N ASN A 2 8.46 -26.52 43.18
CA ASN A 2 8.62 -25.06 43.22
C ASN A 2 10.14 -24.70 43.19
N GLU A 3 10.56 -23.52 42.74
CA GLU A 3 10.53 -22.30 43.55
C GLU A 3 10.35 -21.01 42.72
N ASN A 4 9.33 -20.26 43.12
CA ASN A 4 9.16 -18.84 42.92
C ASN A 4 10.18 -18.08 43.80
N HIS A 5 10.79 -17.02 43.29
CA HIS A 5 11.19 -15.89 44.14
C HIS A 5 11.14 -14.54 43.40
N GLY A 6 10.01 -13.87 43.55
CA GLY A 6 9.95 -12.55 44.19
C GLY A 6 8.86 -12.59 45.29
N PRO A 7 8.55 -11.50 46.02
CA PRO A 7 9.07 -10.13 45.88
C PRO A 7 9.31 -9.38 47.23
N ASP A 8 9.58 -8.07 47.09
CA ASP A 8 9.37 -6.96 48.04
C ASP A 8 10.44 -6.57 49.07
N ALA A 9 11.18 -5.51 48.74
CA ALA A 9 11.58 -4.49 49.69
C ALA A 9 11.08 -3.12 49.20
N ILE A 10 9.98 -2.65 49.79
CA ILE A 10 9.49 -1.28 49.70
C ILE A 10 10.27 -0.45 50.73
N ALA A 11 11.02 0.56 50.27
CA ALA A 11 11.42 1.68 51.10
C ALA A 11 11.22 2.99 50.30
N PRO A 12 10.75 4.08 50.93
CA PRO A 12 10.11 5.18 50.23
C PRO A 12 11.14 6.19 49.72
N HIS A 13 11.34 6.28 48.40
CA HIS A 13 12.02 7.43 47.80
C HIS A 13 11.00 8.40 47.22
N ASN A 14 10.54 9.31 48.08
CA ASN A 14 9.81 10.49 47.68
C ASN A 14 10.81 11.49 47.06
N THR A 15 11.18 11.30 45.78
CA THR A 15 11.97 12.30 45.02
C THR A 15 11.56 12.35 43.54
N SER A 16 10.72 13.34 43.21
CA SER A 16 10.62 14.04 41.92
C SER A 16 10.62 13.22 40.63
N THR A 17 9.42 12.89 40.14
CA THR A 17 9.13 12.36 38.78
C THR A 17 9.72 13.22 37.64
N LYS A 18 10.03 14.50 37.90
CA LYS A 18 10.67 15.40 36.92
C LYS A 18 12.16 15.10 36.69
N SER A 19 12.88 14.61 37.71
CA SER A 19 14.32 14.32 37.63
C SER A 19 14.62 13.15 36.66
N ASN A 20 13.80 12.10 36.70
CA ASN A 20 13.95 10.93 35.83
C ASN A 20 13.68 11.23 34.34
N ILE A 21 12.76 12.16 34.05
CA ILE A 21 12.45 12.59 32.68
C ILE A 21 13.61 13.41 32.11
N ILE A 22 14.10 14.39 32.86
CA ILE A 22 15.23 15.25 32.42
C ILE A 22 16.49 14.40 32.20
N THR A 23 16.76 13.42 33.06
CA THR A 23 17.91 12.52 32.93
C THR A 23 17.77 11.59 31.71
N ARG A 24 16.57 11.07 31.43
CA ARG A 24 16.26 10.33 30.19
C ARG A 24 16.42 11.20 28.94
N ILE A 25 15.95 12.44 28.99
CA ILE A 25 16.07 13.39 27.87
C ILE A 25 17.54 13.72 27.64
N LYS A 26 18.32 14.06 28.67
CA LYS A 26 19.77 14.32 28.57
C LYS A 26 20.52 13.08 28.04
N GLY A 27 20.17 11.88 28.50
CA GLY A 27 20.75 10.63 27.99
C GLY A 27 20.43 10.38 26.51
N ARG A 28 19.18 10.62 26.09
CA ARG A 28 18.79 10.58 24.66
C ARG A 28 19.53 11.64 23.85
N LEU A 29 19.62 12.87 24.35
CA LEU A 29 20.28 13.98 23.67
C LEU A 29 21.77 13.69 23.47
N ARG A 30 22.45 13.14 24.49
CA ARG A 30 23.86 12.72 24.42
C ARG A 30 24.06 11.58 23.42
N THR A 31 23.14 10.62 23.37
CA THR A 31 23.17 9.51 22.40
C THR A 31 22.93 10.01 20.97
N VAL A 32 22.01 10.95 20.78
CA VAL A 32 21.76 11.60 19.49
C VAL A 32 22.98 12.41 19.07
N LEU A 33 23.54 13.24 19.95
CA LEU A 33 24.78 13.98 19.70
C LEU A 33 25.89 13.02 19.28
N HIS A 34 26.18 11.98 20.07
CA HIS A 34 27.22 11.01 19.74
C HIS A 34 26.96 10.31 18.39
N SER A 35 25.71 10.02 18.04
CA SER A 35 25.37 9.39 16.76
C SER A 35 25.64 10.32 15.57
N PHE A 36 25.48 11.63 15.73
CA PHE A 36 25.73 12.62 14.68
C PHE A 36 27.14 13.24 14.72
N THR A 37 27.88 13.14 15.83
CA THR A 37 29.21 13.76 16.00
C THR A 37 30.37 12.78 15.93
N THR A 38 30.15 11.48 16.12
CA THR A 38 31.24 10.49 16.06
C THR A 38 31.25 9.73 14.73
N ARG A 39 32.46 9.44 14.22
CA ARG A 39 32.66 8.69 12.97
C ARG A 39 31.98 7.31 13.01
N ASP A 40 32.04 6.64 14.16
CA ASP A 40 31.44 5.31 14.36
C ASP A 40 29.91 5.35 14.39
N GLY A 41 29.32 6.45 14.88
CA GLY A 41 27.87 6.65 14.87
C GLY A 41 27.33 7.07 13.50
N LEU A 42 28.08 7.88 12.77
CA LEU A 42 27.65 8.45 11.49
C LEU A 42 27.85 7.48 10.32
N LEU A 43 29.08 6.95 10.17
CA LEU A 43 29.51 6.07 9.08
C LEU A 43 29.58 4.61 9.53
N GLY A 44 30.07 4.34 10.74
CA GLY A 44 30.32 2.97 11.20
C GLY A 44 31.23 2.16 10.26
N GLU A 45 31.23 0.83 10.40
CA GLU A 45 32.09 -0.09 9.64
C GLU A 45 31.33 -0.79 8.49
N TYR A 46 30.36 -0.11 7.85
CA TYR A 46 29.58 -0.69 6.77
C TYR A 46 30.25 -0.50 5.40
N ASP A 47 30.23 -1.53 4.54
CA ASP A 47 30.71 -1.42 3.16
C ASP A 47 29.66 -0.72 2.29
N TYR A 48 29.72 0.62 2.25
CA TYR A 48 28.83 1.42 1.42
C TYR A 48 29.03 1.20 -0.09
N ALA A 49 30.23 0.78 -0.53
CA ALA A 49 30.49 0.55 -1.95
C ALA A 49 29.65 -0.62 -2.49
N PHE A 50 29.34 -1.60 -1.65
CA PHE A 50 28.46 -2.71 -1.99
C PHE A 50 27.05 -2.26 -2.39
N LEU A 51 26.49 -1.23 -1.75
CA LEU A 51 25.13 -0.75 -2.02
C LEU A 51 24.96 -0.17 -3.43
N PHE A 52 26.04 0.37 -3.99
CA PHE A 52 26.05 1.04 -5.30
C PHE A 52 26.70 0.20 -6.40
N ARG A 53 27.26 -0.97 -6.07
CA ARG A 53 27.94 -1.83 -7.04
C ARG A 53 26.92 -2.60 -7.91
N PRO A 54 26.85 -2.36 -9.23
CA PRO A 54 25.95 -3.09 -10.12
C PRO A 54 26.47 -4.52 -10.39
N ASN A 55 25.56 -5.42 -10.77
CA ASN A 55 25.90 -6.79 -11.15
C ASN A 55 25.97 -6.90 -12.68
N LEU A 56 27.05 -6.40 -13.27
CA LEU A 56 27.30 -6.51 -14.71
C LEU A 56 27.92 -7.87 -15.06
N PRO A 57 27.63 -8.44 -16.24
CA PRO A 57 28.10 -9.78 -16.64
C PRO A 57 29.63 -9.92 -16.69
N LEU A 58 30.36 -8.81 -16.87
CA LEU A 58 31.82 -8.77 -16.91
C LEU A 58 32.48 -8.44 -15.56
N MET A 59 31.69 -8.23 -14.49
CA MET A 59 32.21 -7.89 -13.16
C MET A 59 32.33 -9.15 -12.29
N ALA A 60 33.41 -9.23 -11.51
CA ALA A 60 33.56 -10.26 -10.48
C ALA A 60 32.40 -10.16 -9.48
N LYS A 61 31.72 -11.29 -9.23
CA LYS A 61 30.63 -11.38 -8.25
C LYS A 61 31.18 -11.08 -6.85
N SER A 62 30.55 -10.16 -6.13
CA SER A 62 30.89 -9.92 -4.73
C SER A 62 30.46 -11.11 -3.88
N THR A 63 31.34 -11.63 -3.03
CA THR A 63 31.04 -12.63 -2.00
C THR A 63 30.46 -12.01 -0.73
N TYR A 64 30.45 -10.68 -0.62
CA TYR A 64 29.91 -9.96 0.53
C TYR A 64 28.39 -10.12 0.61
N ARG A 65 27.90 -10.64 1.74
CA ARG A 65 26.47 -10.66 2.09
C ARG A 65 26.21 -9.55 3.09
N SER A 66 25.27 -8.65 2.77
CA SER A 66 24.84 -7.61 3.72
C SER A 66 24.42 -8.26 5.05
N PRO A 67 24.89 -7.76 6.20
CA PRO A 67 24.41 -8.21 7.50
C PRO A 67 22.91 -7.92 7.62
N PHE A 68 22.20 -8.81 8.31
CA PHE A 68 20.78 -8.57 8.60
C PHE A 68 20.67 -7.59 9.79
N PHE A 69 19.96 -6.48 9.60
CA PHE A 69 19.66 -5.53 10.65
C PHE A 69 18.24 -5.78 11.17
N GLY A 70 18.16 -6.23 12.42
CA GLY A 70 16.92 -6.40 13.15
C GLY A 70 16.23 -5.07 13.49
N ILE A 71 15.02 -5.19 14.02
CA ILE A 71 14.10 -4.08 14.26
C ILE A 71 14.71 -2.96 15.13
N ASN A 72 15.45 -3.34 16.18
CA ASN A 72 15.98 -2.43 17.19
C ASN A 72 17.52 -2.36 17.20
N ASP A 73 18.17 -2.89 16.16
CA ASP A 73 19.62 -2.93 16.11
C ASP A 73 20.23 -1.54 16.01
N LYS A 74 21.46 -1.38 16.51
CA LYS A 74 22.22 -0.15 16.30
C LYS A 74 22.68 -0.11 14.84
N MET A 75 22.28 0.93 14.14
CA MET A 75 22.63 1.19 12.74
C MET A 75 23.27 2.58 12.63
N PRO A 76 24.33 2.74 11.81
CA PRO A 76 24.90 4.05 11.50
C PRO A 76 23.84 4.99 10.92
N THR A 77 23.84 6.25 11.34
CA THR A 77 22.77 7.18 10.95
C THR A 77 22.75 7.42 9.43
N LEU A 78 23.91 7.47 8.77
CA LEU A 78 23.97 7.62 7.32
C LEU A 78 23.34 6.41 6.61
N LEU A 79 23.64 5.19 7.08
CA LEU A 79 23.04 3.99 6.51
C LEU A 79 21.52 4.00 6.70
N GLY A 80 21.04 4.35 7.89
CA GLY A 80 19.62 4.49 8.18
C GLY A 80 18.93 5.53 7.28
N MET A 81 19.60 6.66 7.00
CA MET A 81 19.09 7.68 6.08
C MET A 81 19.09 7.20 4.63
N LEU A 82 20.15 6.53 4.16
CA LEU A 82 20.19 5.99 2.79
C LEU A 82 19.13 4.91 2.55
N LEU A 83 19.00 3.96 3.48
CA LEU A 83 17.96 2.93 3.41
C LEU A 83 16.56 3.56 3.57
N GLY A 84 16.41 4.58 4.41
CA GLY A 84 15.17 5.35 4.52
C GLY A 84 14.78 6.04 3.21
N LEU A 85 15.73 6.67 2.52
CA LEU A 85 15.51 7.26 1.20
C LEU A 85 15.11 6.17 0.20
N GLN A 86 15.82 5.04 0.20
CA GLN A 86 15.51 3.89 -0.65
C GLN A 86 14.08 3.37 -0.43
N HIS A 87 13.64 3.18 0.82
CA HIS A 87 12.25 2.84 1.14
C HIS A 87 11.29 3.91 0.62
N SER A 88 11.57 5.19 0.85
CA SER A 88 10.69 6.28 0.41
C SER A 88 10.52 6.32 -1.11
N LEU A 89 11.59 6.05 -1.86
CA LEU A 89 11.54 5.93 -3.32
C LEU A 89 10.80 4.67 -3.75
N ALA A 90 11.06 3.52 -3.13
CA ALA A 90 10.39 2.26 -3.47
C ALA A 90 8.85 2.36 -3.38
N MET A 91 8.35 3.13 -2.41
CA MET A 91 6.91 3.29 -2.19
C MET A 91 6.30 4.52 -2.86
N LEU A 92 7.14 5.42 -3.38
CA LEU A 92 6.72 6.68 -4.01
C LEU A 92 5.63 6.43 -5.06
N ALA A 93 5.90 5.50 -5.98
CA ALA A 93 4.98 5.14 -7.05
C ALA A 93 3.60 4.71 -6.52
N GLY A 94 3.57 3.88 -5.47
CA GLY A 94 2.32 3.45 -4.87
C GLY A 94 1.58 4.56 -4.13
N ILE A 95 2.29 5.50 -3.50
CA ILE A 95 1.65 6.59 -2.76
C ILE A 95 1.02 7.62 -3.73
N ILE A 96 1.68 7.92 -4.84
CA ILE A 96 1.21 8.96 -5.78
C ILE A 96 0.16 8.46 -6.79
N THR A 97 0.09 7.16 -7.04
CA THR A 97 -0.80 6.61 -8.07
C THR A 97 -2.29 6.78 -7.72
N PRO A 98 -2.78 6.43 -6.51
CA PRO A 98 -4.18 6.63 -6.14
C PRO A 98 -4.68 8.08 -6.24
N PRO A 99 -3.98 9.12 -5.73
CA PRO A 99 -4.47 10.48 -5.85
C PRO A 99 -4.49 10.94 -7.30
N LEU A 100 -3.54 10.51 -8.15
CA LEU A 100 -3.57 10.81 -9.60
C LEU A 100 -4.78 10.15 -10.29
N ILE A 101 -5.06 8.88 -10.01
CA ILE A 101 -6.21 8.17 -10.61
C ILE A 101 -7.54 8.76 -10.15
N LEU A 102 -7.69 9.04 -8.85
CA LEU A 102 -8.94 9.53 -8.28
C LEU A 102 -9.22 11.00 -8.57
N SER A 103 -8.17 11.80 -8.76
CA SER A 103 -8.31 13.21 -9.12
C SER A 103 -8.40 13.44 -10.63
N GLY A 104 -7.91 12.50 -11.45
CA GLY A 104 -7.97 12.57 -12.90
C GLY A 104 -9.36 12.31 -13.50
N THR A 105 -9.37 12.11 -14.83
CA THR A 105 -10.59 11.94 -15.64
C THR A 105 -11.37 10.66 -15.31
N GLY A 106 -10.71 9.65 -14.76
CA GLY A 106 -11.34 8.43 -14.28
C GLY A 106 -12.02 8.57 -12.91
N GLY A 107 -11.88 9.71 -12.23
CA GLY A 107 -12.41 9.96 -10.89
C GLY A 107 -13.20 11.26 -10.79
N ALA A 108 -12.79 12.16 -9.89
CA ALA A 108 -13.49 13.41 -9.59
C ALA A 108 -13.15 14.58 -10.53
N ASN A 109 -12.31 14.35 -11.56
CA ASN A 109 -11.88 15.33 -12.56
C ASN A 109 -11.44 16.69 -11.98
N LEU A 110 -10.64 16.66 -10.92
CA LEU A 110 -10.19 17.82 -10.17
C LEU A 110 -9.21 18.67 -10.98
N GLU A 111 -9.14 19.95 -10.64
CA GLU A 111 -8.22 20.89 -11.28
C GLU A 111 -6.75 20.52 -11.02
N PRO A 112 -5.80 20.81 -11.93
CA PRO A 112 -4.39 20.47 -11.76
C PRO A 112 -3.80 20.92 -10.42
N ALA A 113 -4.15 22.11 -9.93
CA ALA A 113 -3.71 22.60 -8.62
C ALA A 113 -4.16 21.68 -7.47
N GLN A 114 -5.39 21.15 -7.53
CA GLN A 114 -5.91 20.20 -6.55
C GLN A 114 -5.25 18.83 -6.68
N GLN A 115 -4.91 18.38 -7.90
CA GLN A 115 -4.17 17.14 -8.12
C GLN A 115 -2.76 17.22 -7.51
N GLN A 116 -2.05 18.32 -7.77
CA GLN A 116 -0.72 18.61 -7.21
C GLN A 116 -0.77 18.64 -5.68
N TYR A 117 -1.77 19.31 -5.14
CA TYR A 117 -2.03 19.31 -3.70
C TYR A 117 -2.24 17.90 -3.16
N LEU A 118 -3.11 17.09 -3.76
CA LEU A 118 -3.40 15.73 -3.30
C LEU A 118 -2.16 14.83 -3.33
N VAL A 119 -1.31 14.93 -4.36
CA VAL A 119 -0.04 14.20 -4.41
C VAL A 119 0.91 14.66 -3.29
N SER A 120 1.03 15.98 -3.07
CA SER A 120 1.86 16.52 -1.99
C SER A 120 1.38 16.08 -0.61
N THR A 121 0.07 16.16 -0.38
CA THR A 121 -0.58 15.79 0.88
C THR A 121 -0.54 14.29 1.11
N ALA A 122 -0.67 13.47 0.07
CA ALA A 122 -0.48 12.03 0.16
C ALA A 122 0.90 11.68 0.73
N LEU A 123 1.97 12.31 0.22
CA LEU A 123 3.33 12.07 0.71
C LEU A 123 3.51 12.50 2.18
N ILE A 124 2.99 13.69 2.55
CA ILE A 124 3.06 14.19 3.93
C ILE A 124 2.31 13.25 4.87
N VAL A 125 1.06 12.95 4.56
CA VAL A 125 0.16 12.17 5.41
C VAL A 125 0.62 10.71 5.51
N SER A 126 1.05 10.09 4.40
CA SER A 126 1.66 8.75 4.42
C SER A 126 2.90 8.72 5.32
N GLY A 127 3.78 9.72 5.26
CA GLY A 127 4.94 9.81 6.15
C GLY A 127 4.55 9.95 7.64
N LEU A 128 3.56 10.80 7.94
CA LEU A 128 3.07 10.98 9.31
C LEU A 128 2.42 9.70 9.85
N LEU A 129 1.50 9.09 9.11
CA LEU A 129 0.77 7.91 9.59
C LEU A 129 1.64 6.65 9.63
N SER A 130 2.62 6.55 8.72
CA SER A 130 3.67 5.53 8.80
C SER A 130 4.49 5.66 10.09
N SER A 131 4.81 6.89 10.51
CA SER A 131 5.55 7.11 11.76
C SER A 131 4.75 6.65 12.99
N ILE A 132 3.42 6.79 12.97
CA ILE A 132 2.54 6.28 14.02
C ILE A 132 2.53 4.75 13.99
N GLN A 133 2.44 4.17 12.79
CA GLN A 133 2.36 2.72 12.58
C GLN A 133 3.64 1.98 12.98
N ILE A 134 4.81 2.54 12.65
CA ILE A 134 6.14 1.97 12.95
C ILE A 134 6.44 2.01 14.44
N ASN A 135 5.99 3.07 15.11
CA ASN A 135 6.11 3.17 16.56
C ASN A 135 5.09 2.25 17.23
N ARG A 136 5.35 1.85 18.47
CA ARG A 136 4.42 1.02 19.25
C ARG A 136 4.15 1.70 20.57
N PHE A 137 2.95 2.25 20.71
CA PHE A 137 2.48 2.95 21.91
C PHE A 137 1.45 2.09 22.63
N ARG A 138 1.66 1.83 23.92
CA ARG A 138 0.64 1.16 24.73
C ARG A 138 -0.44 2.17 25.09
N ILE A 139 -1.70 1.82 24.87
CA ILE A 139 -2.82 2.66 25.31
C ILE A 139 -2.84 2.61 26.85
N PRO A 140 -2.79 3.77 27.54
CA PRO A 140 -2.81 3.79 29.00
C PRO A 140 -4.06 3.06 29.54
N LYS A 141 -3.86 2.25 30.58
CA LYS A 141 -4.92 1.50 31.27
C LYS A 141 -5.57 0.35 30.46
N THR A 142 -5.06 0.01 29.28
CA THR A 142 -5.52 -1.17 28.52
C THR A 142 -4.36 -2.08 28.10
N ASN A 143 -4.71 -3.26 27.56
CA ASN A 143 -3.75 -4.20 26.98
C ASN A 143 -3.53 -3.98 25.47
N TYR A 144 -4.19 -2.97 24.89
CA TYR A 144 -4.11 -2.66 23.48
C TYR A 144 -2.93 -1.74 23.16
N PHE A 145 -2.43 -1.87 21.94
CA PHE A 145 -1.33 -1.07 21.41
C PHE A 145 -1.80 -0.30 20.19
N ILE A 146 -1.21 0.86 19.97
CA ILE A 146 -1.27 1.59 18.70
C ILE A 146 0.09 1.40 18.04
N GLY A 147 0.06 0.90 16.81
CA GLY A 147 1.17 0.63 15.94
C GLY A 147 1.69 -0.81 16.06
N THR A 148 2.37 -1.26 15.01
CA THR A 148 2.86 -2.63 14.89
C THR A 148 4.21 -2.81 15.58
N GLY A 149 4.99 -1.74 15.74
CA GLY A 149 6.36 -1.84 16.24
C GLY A 149 7.29 -2.63 15.33
N ILE A 150 6.99 -2.67 14.04
CA ILE A 150 7.88 -3.18 12.98
C ILE A 150 7.90 -2.14 11.86
N LEU A 151 8.73 -2.35 10.85
CA LEU A 151 8.78 -1.45 9.71
C LEU A 151 7.50 -1.65 8.89
N SER A 152 6.46 -0.88 9.18
CA SER A 152 5.16 -0.93 8.52
C SER A 152 4.84 0.43 7.93
N VAL A 153 5.06 0.57 6.63
CA VAL A 153 4.78 1.83 5.92
C VAL A 153 3.32 1.82 5.47
N VAL A 154 2.69 2.97 5.61
CA VAL A 154 1.30 3.24 5.29
C VAL A 154 1.23 4.12 4.04
N GLY A 155 0.35 3.74 3.12
CA GLY A 155 0.01 4.51 1.92
C GLY A 155 -1.49 4.38 1.63
N ILE A 156 -1.97 5.05 0.58
CA ILE A 156 -3.39 4.98 0.22
C ILE A 156 -3.71 3.57 -0.28
N SER A 157 -4.74 2.93 0.29
CA SER A 157 -5.09 1.56 -0.12
C SER A 157 -5.61 1.57 -1.55
N PHE A 158 -5.20 0.59 -2.34
CA PHE A 158 -5.62 0.44 -3.73
C PHE A 158 -7.06 -0.07 -3.87
N SER A 159 -7.60 -0.67 -2.81
CA SER A 159 -8.99 -1.14 -2.73
C SER A 159 -10.02 -0.02 -2.90
N ILE A 160 -9.67 1.23 -2.55
CA ILE A 160 -10.58 2.36 -2.71
C ILE A 160 -10.78 2.77 -4.16
N ILE A 161 -9.81 2.50 -5.04
CA ILE A 161 -9.83 3.04 -6.41
C ILE A 161 -11.05 2.55 -7.18
N PRO A 162 -11.32 1.22 -7.30
CA PRO A 162 -12.45 0.74 -8.08
C PRO A 162 -13.80 1.19 -7.50
N ILE A 163 -13.92 1.20 -6.17
CA ILE A 163 -15.12 1.65 -5.45
C ILE A 163 -15.39 3.13 -5.72
N ALA A 164 -14.36 3.97 -5.62
CA ALA A 164 -14.49 5.39 -5.85
C ALA A 164 -14.80 5.69 -7.33
N GLN A 165 -14.18 4.99 -8.29
CA GLN A 165 -14.48 5.15 -9.72
C GLN A 165 -15.93 4.79 -10.04
N GLY A 166 -16.42 3.65 -9.55
CA GLY A 166 -17.81 3.24 -9.70
C GLY A 166 -18.78 4.24 -9.06
N ALA A 167 -18.46 4.70 -7.84
CA ALA A 167 -19.26 5.71 -7.16
C ALA A 167 -19.25 7.05 -7.90
N PHE A 168 -18.11 7.54 -8.39
CA PHE A 168 -18.06 8.78 -9.16
C PHE A 168 -18.89 8.66 -10.44
N LYS A 169 -18.76 7.55 -11.18
CA LYS A 169 -19.59 7.27 -12.37
C LYS A 169 -21.08 7.38 -12.04
N GLN A 170 -21.50 6.79 -10.92
CA GLN A 170 -22.87 6.86 -10.44
C GLN A 170 -23.27 8.28 -9.99
N MET A 171 -22.39 9.02 -9.32
CA MET A 171 -22.64 10.39 -8.88
C MET A 171 -22.81 11.36 -10.06
N TYR A 172 -22.05 11.17 -11.15
CA TYR A 172 -22.27 11.88 -12.41
C TYR A 172 -23.58 11.45 -13.08
N ALA A 173 -23.89 10.15 -13.12
CA ALA A 173 -25.12 9.64 -13.73
C ALA A 173 -26.39 10.12 -13.00
N ASN A 174 -26.36 10.20 -11.68
CA ASN A 174 -27.47 10.66 -10.84
C ASN A 174 -27.51 12.20 -10.66
N GLY A 175 -26.61 12.96 -11.31
CA GLY A 175 -26.57 14.43 -11.27
C GLY A 175 -26.07 15.04 -9.95
N SER A 176 -25.51 14.24 -9.05
CA SER A 176 -24.90 14.74 -7.79
C SER A 176 -23.57 15.46 -8.04
N CYS A 177 -22.83 15.03 -9.06
CA CYS A 177 -21.66 15.73 -9.56
C CYS A 177 -22.05 16.59 -10.78
N PRO A 178 -21.43 17.77 -10.94
CA PRO A 178 -21.73 18.64 -12.08
C PRO A 178 -21.22 18.00 -13.37
N SER A 179 -22.06 17.98 -14.38
CA SER A 179 -21.64 17.74 -15.76
C SER A 179 -21.92 19.00 -16.57
N ASP A 180 -21.15 19.23 -17.63
CA ASP A 180 -21.43 20.35 -18.52
C ASP A 180 -22.78 20.15 -19.23
N SER A 181 -23.27 21.20 -19.91
CA SER A 181 -24.50 21.12 -20.72
C SER A 181 -24.45 20.09 -21.84
N ARG A 182 -23.31 19.41 -22.02
CA ARG A 182 -22.99 18.45 -23.09
C ARG A 182 -22.69 17.05 -22.54
N GLY A 183 -22.87 16.82 -21.23
CA GLY A 183 -22.73 15.51 -20.58
C GLY A 183 -21.33 15.13 -20.09
N ASN A 184 -20.31 16.00 -20.24
CA ASN A 184 -18.96 15.72 -19.78
C ASN A 184 -18.80 15.97 -18.27
N PRO A 185 -18.04 15.12 -17.56
CA PRO A 185 -17.82 15.29 -16.13
C PRO A 185 -17.02 16.58 -15.85
N LEU A 186 -17.58 17.50 -15.07
CA LEU A 186 -16.86 18.68 -14.56
C LEU A 186 -16.18 18.36 -13.22
N PRO A 187 -15.25 19.21 -12.74
CA PRO A 187 -14.61 19.01 -11.46
C PRO A 187 -15.63 18.85 -10.32
N CYS A 188 -15.56 17.72 -9.60
CA CYS A 188 -16.50 17.38 -8.53
C CYS A 188 -15.81 17.31 -7.15
N PRO A 189 -15.35 18.44 -6.58
CA PRO A 189 -14.73 18.45 -5.25
C PRO A 189 -15.72 18.05 -4.15
N ARG A 190 -17.03 18.26 -4.34
CA ARG A 190 -18.06 17.79 -3.41
C ARG A 190 -18.18 16.27 -3.42
N GLY A 191 -17.98 15.63 -4.57
CA GLY A 191 -17.97 14.18 -4.67
C GLY A 191 -16.77 13.57 -3.96
N TYR A 192 -15.59 14.15 -4.17
CA TYR A 192 -14.39 13.75 -3.43
C TYR A 192 -14.56 13.99 -1.90
N GLY A 193 -15.15 15.12 -1.51
CA GLY A 193 -15.53 15.43 -0.13
C GLY A 193 -16.50 14.41 0.50
N ALA A 194 -17.45 13.91 -0.30
CA ALA A 194 -18.37 12.85 0.11
C ALA A 194 -17.67 11.50 0.30
N LEU A 195 -16.71 11.18 -0.57
CA LEU A 195 -15.88 9.97 -0.46
C LEU A 195 -15.08 9.97 0.84
N ILE A 196 -14.35 11.06 1.14
CA ILE A 196 -13.55 11.15 2.37
C ILE A 196 -14.44 11.26 3.63
N GLY A 197 -15.57 11.96 3.57
CA GLY A 197 -16.50 12.08 4.68
C GLY A 197 -17.10 10.73 5.04
N THR A 198 -17.55 9.97 4.04
CA THR A 198 -18.07 8.60 4.23
C THR A 198 -16.97 7.67 4.74
N SER A 199 -15.75 7.78 4.19
CA SER A 199 -14.57 7.04 4.65
C SER A 199 -14.23 7.28 6.11
N SER A 200 -14.36 8.51 6.59
CA SER A 200 -14.06 8.84 7.99
C SER A 200 -14.95 8.08 8.99
N ILE A 201 -16.24 7.89 8.66
CA ILE A 201 -17.18 7.15 9.51
C ILE A 201 -16.96 5.66 9.38
N CYS A 202 -16.81 5.16 8.15
CA CYS A 202 -16.63 3.73 7.90
C CYS A 202 -15.30 3.20 8.46
N ALA A 203 -14.28 4.06 8.66
CA ALA A 203 -13.04 3.68 9.33
C ALA A 203 -13.26 3.16 10.77
N LEU A 204 -14.37 3.55 11.41
CA LEU A 204 -14.78 3.00 12.70
C LEU A 204 -15.02 1.48 12.63
N VAL A 205 -15.41 0.94 11.48
CA VAL A 205 -15.60 -0.51 11.31
C VAL A 205 -14.31 -1.26 11.53
N GLU A 206 -13.20 -0.79 10.94
CA GLU A 206 -11.90 -1.43 11.13
C GLU A 206 -11.40 -1.30 12.58
N ILE A 207 -11.66 -0.16 13.22
CA ILE A 207 -11.38 0.02 14.65
C ILE A 207 -12.17 -1.02 15.48
N LEU A 208 -13.45 -1.23 15.19
CA LEU A 208 -14.26 -2.23 15.88
C LEU A 208 -13.76 -3.66 15.63
N ILE A 209 -13.37 -3.98 14.39
CA ILE A 209 -12.76 -5.27 14.04
C ILE A 209 -11.47 -5.49 14.82
N SER A 210 -10.64 -4.44 15.01
CA SER A 210 -9.37 -4.56 15.75
C SER A 210 -9.52 -5.02 17.20
N PHE A 211 -10.68 -4.80 17.81
CA PHE A 211 -10.99 -5.25 19.18
C PHE A 211 -11.49 -6.69 19.25
N LEU A 212 -11.72 -7.36 18.11
CA LEU A 212 -12.02 -8.79 18.10
C LEU A 212 -10.82 -9.61 18.58
N PRO A 213 -11.05 -10.77 19.22
CA PRO A 213 -9.99 -11.69 19.60
C PRO A 213 -9.07 -12.04 18.41
N PRO A 214 -7.74 -12.07 18.58
CA PRO A 214 -6.80 -12.34 17.48
C PRO A 214 -7.06 -13.68 16.78
N LYS A 215 -7.46 -14.69 17.55
CA LYS A 215 -7.85 -16.01 17.01
C LYS A 215 -9.02 -15.92 16.03
N ILE A 216 -9.99 -15.04 16.30
CA ILE A 216 -11.13 -14.82 15.40
C ILE A 216 -10.65 -14.06 14.16
N LEU A 217 -9.80 -13.04 14.32
CA LEU A 217 -9.25 -12.30 13.18
C LEU A 217 -8.46 -13.21 12.22
N LEU A 218 -7.58 -14.05 12.75
CA LEU A 218 -6.79 -15.01 11.96
C LEU A 218 -7.67 -16.09 11.31
N LYS A 219 -8.79 -16.46 11.95
CA LYS A 219 -9.76 -17.41 11.39
C LYS A 219 -10.71 -16.77 10.37
N MET A 220 -11.02 -15.48 10.51
CA MET A 220 -11.84 -14.70 9.58
C MET A 220 -11.07 -14.36 8.30
N PHE A 221 -9.78 -14.06 8.44
CA PHE A 221 -8.92 -13.62 7.34
C PHE A 221 -7.73 -14.57 7.13
N PRO A 222 -7.96 -15.86 6.86
CA PRO A 222 -6.90 -16.80 6.53
C PRO A 222 -6.33 -16.52 5.13
N PRO A 223 -5.13 -17.03 4.79
CA PRO A 223 -4.51 -16.82 3.48
C PRO A 223 -5.38 -17.23 2.28
N ILE A 224 -6.27 -18.20 2.45
CA ILE A 224 -7.24 -18.65 1.44
C ILE A 224 -8.30 -17.58 1.09
N VAL A 225 -8.50 -16.57 1.95
CA VAL A 225 -9.37 -15.42 1.71
C VAL A 225 -8.54 -14.20 1.32
N THR A 226 -7.45 -13.93 2.04
CA THR A 226 -6.63 -12.72 1.84
C THR A 226 -5.94 -12.75 0.48
N GLY A 227 -5.34 -13.87 0.11
CA GLY A 227 -4.58 -14.07 -1.11
C GLY A 227 -5.38 -13.82 -2.41
N PRO A 228 -6.51 -14.50 -2.66
CA PRO A 228 -7.30 -14.28 -3.86
C PRO A 228 -7.93 -12.87 -3.92
N THR A 229 -8.24 -12.28 -2.76
CA THR A 229 -8.74 -10.90 -2.67
C THR A 229 -7.68 -9.90 -3.14
N VAL A 230 -6.47 -9.96 -2.57
CA VAL A 230 -5.33 -9.10 -2.97
C VAL A 230 -4.96 -9.33 -4.43
N MET A 231 -4.98 -10.58 -4.89
CA MET A 231 -4.71 -10.92 -6.29
C MET A 231 -5.67 -10.18 -7.23
N LEU A 232 -6.98 -10.23 -6.94
CA LEU A 232 -8.01 -9.66 -7.80
C LEU A 232 -8.06 -8.12 -7.73
N ILE A 233 -7.67 -7.50 -6.60
CA ILE A 233 -7.43 -6.04 -6.52
C ILE A 233 -6.39 -5.64 -7.57
N GLY A 234 -5.26 -6.36 -7.61
CA GLY A 234 -4.20 -6.12 -8.59
C GLY A 234 -4.71 -6.28 -10.02
N VAL A 235 -5.43 -7.38 -10.32
CA VAL A 235 -5.92 -7.63 -11.69
C VAL A 235 -6.90 -6.56 -12.17
N HIS A 236 -7.80 -6.11 -11.30
CA HIS A 236 -8.74 -5.04 -11.64
C HIS A 236 -7.98 -3.75 -12.02
N LEU A 237 -6.93 -3.41 -11.28
CA LEU A 237 -6.16 -2.18 -11.48
C LEU A 237 -5.18 -2.23 -12.64
N ILE A 238 -4.73 -3.42 -13.07
CA ILE A 238 -3.96 -3.56 -14.32
C ILE A 238 -4.68 -2.89 -15.50
N GLY A 239 -6.02 -2.95 -15.52
CA GLY A 239 -6.83 -2.31 -16.55
C GLY A 239 -6.69 -0.78 -16.60
N SER A 240 -6.52 -0.08 -15.47
CA SER A 240 -6.28 1.36 -15.47
C SER A 240 -4.85 1.70 -15.91
N GLY A 241 -3.86 0.93 -15.44
CA GLY A 241 -2.47 1.09 -15.88
C GLY A 241 -2.29 0.92 -17.39
N PHE A 242 -2.93 -0.09 -18.00
CA PHE A 242 -2.89 -0.27 -19.45
C PHE A 242 -3.62 0.83 -20.22
N LYS A 243 -4.75 1.36 -19.72
CA LYS A 243 -5.42 2.50 -20.37
C LYS A 243 -4.51 3.72 -20.40
N ASP A 244 -3.86 4.03 -19.28
CA ASP A 244 -2.90 5.13 -19.22
C ASP A 244 -1.69 4.89 -20.12
N TRP A 245 -1.20 3.64 -20.20
CA TRP A 245 -0.12 3.25 -21.10
C TRP A 245 -0.48 3.56 -22.56
N MET A 246 -1.72 3.30 -22.94
CA MET A 246 -2.22 3.57 -24.30
C MET A 246 -2.53 5.06 -24.57
N GLY A 247 -2.28 5.97 -23.63
CA GLY A 247 -2.45 7.41 -23.84
C GLY A 247 -3.43 8.08 -22.88
N GLY A 248 -4.10 7.34 -22.00
CA GLY A 248 -4.98 7.88 -20.98
C GLY A 248 -6.32 7.15 -20.86
N SER A 249 -7.18 7.66 -19.98
CA SER A 249 -8.50 7.11 -19.67
C SER A 249 -9.63 8.14 -19.89
N GLY A 250 -10.89 7.68 -19.79
CA GLY A 250 -12.08 8.52 -19.98
C GLY A 250 -12.29 8.91 -21.45
N PRO A 251 -12.64 10.18 -21.74
CA PRO A 251 -12.86 10.71 -23.09
C PRO A 251 -11.76 10.38 -24.11
N CYS A 252 -10.51 10.32 -23.68
CA CYS A 252 -9.38 10.01 -24.56
C CYS A 252 -9.38 8.52 -24.99
N ALA A 253 -9.71 7.58 -24.11
CA ALA A 253 -9.78 6.15 -24.44
C ALA A 253 -11.06 5.78 -25.20
N ASN A 254 -12.13 6.55 -25.00
CA ASN A 254 -13.38 6.36 -25.72
C ASN A 254 -13.96 7.73 -26.10
N PRO A 255 -13.58 8.29 -27.26
CA PRO A 255 -14.06 9.60 -27.70
C PRO A 255 -15.58 9.68 -27.81
N ALA A 256 -16.25 8.56 -28.12
CA ALA A 256 -17.71 8.51 -28.17
C ALA A 256 -18.38 8.79 -26.81
N SER A 257 -17.65 8.58 -25.69
CA SER A 257 -18.14 8.92 -24.36
C SER A 257 -18.16 10.43 -24.06
N SER A 258 -17.56 11.26 -24.92
CA SER A 258 -17.41 12.71 -24.73
C SER A 258 -18.36 13.57 -25.58
N GLY A 259 -19.31 12.93 -26.28
CA GLY A 259 -20.31 13.62 -27.10
C GLY A 259 -19.67 14.59 -28.09
N ASP A 260 -20.10 15.85 -28.08
CA ASP A 260 -19.61 16.89 -28.98
C ASP A 260 -18.14 17.30 -28.75
N GLN A 261 -17.54 16.95 -27.61
CA GLN A 261 -16.11 17.16 -27.33
C GLN A 261 -15.23 15.99 -27.83
N ALA A 262 -15.79 15.02 -28.55
CA ALA A 262 -15.02 13.96 -29.19
C ALA A 262 -13.89 14.50 -30.09
N SER A 263 -14.09 15.69 -30.66
CA SER A 263 -13.05 16.40 -31.42
C SER A 263 -11.91 16.92 -30.53
N PHE A 264 -12.21 17.43 -29.34
CA PHE A 264 -11.22 17.92 -28.37
C PHE A 264 -10.36 16.80 -27.78
N PHE A 265 -10.94 15.62 -27.60
CA PHE A 265 -10.27 14.39 -27.15
C PHE A 265 -9.89 13.45 -28.29
N ALA A 266 -9.89 13.92 -29.54
CA ALA A 266 -9.49 13.13 -30.70
C ALA A 266 -8.01 12.72 -30.62
N LEU A 267 -7.19 13.59 -29.99
CA LEU A 267 -5.82 13.31 -29.60
C LEU A 267 -5.73 13.34 -28.08
N CYS A 268 -4.87 12.50 -27.52
CA CYS A 268 -4.71 12.34 -26.08
C CYS A 268 -3.51 13.16 -25.54
N PRO A 269 -3.56 13.58 -24.27
CA PRO A 269 -4.73 13.62 -23.40
C PRO A 269 -5.80 14.63 -23.84
N ASN A 270 -5.47 15.58 -24.71
CA ASN A 270 -6.38 16.48 -25.43
C ASN A 270 -5.61 17.21 -26.56
N LEU A 271 -6.33 17.92 -27.45
CA LEU A 271 -5.74 18.70 -28.55
C LEU A 271 -4.73 19.78 -28.12
N ASN A 272 -4.81 20.29 -26.89
CA ASN A 272 -3.92 21.34 -26.40
C ASN A 272 -2.64 20.77 -25.77
N ALA A 273 -2.54 19.45 -25.64
CA ALA A 273 -1.41 18.81 -25.00
C ALA A 273 -0.18 18.84 -25.92
N PRO A 274 1.02 18.98 -25.34
CA PRO A 274 2.25 18.91 -26.12
C PRO A 274 2.41 17.49 -26.69
N HIS A 275 2.60 17.41 -28.01
CA HIS A 275 2.77 16.16 -28.73
C HIS A 275 1.57 15.18 -28.56
N ALA A 276 0.35 15.70 -28.70
CA ALA A 276 -0.87 14.90 -28.63
C ALA A 276 -0.97 13.91 -29.80
N LEU A 277 -1.28 12.65 -29.51
CA LEU A 277 -1.38 11.54 -30.47
C LEU A 277 -2.69 10.77 -30.26
N PRO A 278 -3.17 10.02 -31.26
CA PRO A 278 -4.35 9.18 -31.08
C PRO A 278 -4.13 8.13 -29.99
N TRP A 279 -5.21 7.77 -29.30
CA TRP A 279 -5.16 6.70 -28.30
C TRP A 279 -4.65 5.40 -28.93
N GLY A 280 -3.72 4.74 -28.23
CA GLY A 280 -3.05 3.54 -28.70
C GLY A 280 -1.99 3.75 -29.77
N SER A 281 -1.51 4.98 -29.97
CA SER A 281 -0.38 5.25 -30.87
C SER A 281 0.87 4.45 -30.48
N PRO A 282 1.71 4.05 -31.46
CA PRO A 282 2.95 3.31 -31.20
C PRO A 282 3.90 4.04 -30.24
N GLU A 283 3.92 5.36 -30.27
CA GLU A 283 4.75 6.20 -29.42
C GLU A 283 4.35 6.09 -27.95
N TYR A 284 3.04 6.08 -27.65
CA TYR A 284 2.56 5.85 -26.28
C TYR A 284 2.94 4.47 -25.77
N LEU A 285 2.72 3.44 -26.59
CA LEU A 285 3.16 2.10 -26.25
C LEU A 285 4.68 2.06 -26.01
N GLY A 286 5.47 2.71 -26.87
CA GLY A 286 6.92 2.83 -26.77
C GLY A 286 7.39 3.53 -25.49
N LEU A 287 6.73 4.60 -25.06
CA LEU A 287 7.06 5.32 -23.83
C LEU A 287 6.86 4.46 -22.58
N GLY A 288 5.68 3.85 -22.43
CA GLY A 288 5.45 2.96 -21.29
C GLY A 288 6.28 1.68 -21.36
N PHE A 289 6.57 1.17 -22.56
CA PHE A 289 7.47 0.04 -22.75
C PHE A 289 8.91 0.39 -22.35
N ALA A 290 9.39 1.59 -22.66
CA ALA A 290 10.69 2.06 -22.21
C ALA A 290 10.78 2.13 -20.69
N ALA A 291 9.73 2.61 -20.01
CA ALA A 291 9.65 2.56 -18.55
C ALA A 291 9.69 1.11 -18.04
N PHE A 292 8.87 0.22 -18.60
CA PHE A 292 8.78 -1.18 -18.19
C PHE A 292 10.10 -1.96 -18.41
N VAL A 293 10.73 -1.82 -19.57
CA VAL A 293 12.03 -2.42 -19.89
C VAL A 293 13.11 -1.90 -18.96
N THR A 294 13.09 -0.60 -18.63
CA THR A 294 14.02 -0.03 -17.66
C THR A 294 13.89 -0.71 -16.30
N ILE A 295 12.67 -0.98 -15.82
CA ILE A 295 12.45 -1.74 -14.57
C ILE A 295 13.14 -3.10 -14.64
N ILE A 296 12.94 -3.84 -15.73
CA ILE A 296 13.56 -5.16 -15.94
C ILE A 296 15.09 -5.06 -15.95
N LEU A 297 15.65 -4.06 -16.64
CA LEU A 297 17.10 -3.85 -16.71
C LEU A 297 17.67 -3.46 -15.34
N CYS A 298 16.96 -2.62 -14.58
CA CYS A 298 17.30 -2.29 -13.20
C CYS A 298 17.29 -3.51 -12.31
N GLU A 299 16.35 -4.44 -12.46
CA GLU A 299 16.31 -5.67 -11.66
C GLU A 299 17.42 -6.66 -12.05
N ARG A 300 17.72 -6.74 -13.34
CA ARG A 300 18.75 -7.62 -13.90
C ARG A 300 20.17 -7.18 -13.52
N PHE A 301 20.48 -5.89 -13.70
CA PHE A 301 21.85 -5.36 -13.60
C PHE A 301 22.07 -4.43 -12.40
N GLY A 302 20.99 -4.01 -11.73
CA GLY A 302 21.06 -3.03 -10.65
C GLY A 302 21.81 -3.52 -9.41
N SER A 303 22.36 -2.54 -8.70
CA SER A 303 22.85 -2.72 -7.34
C SER A 303 21.68 -2.95 -6.37
N PRO A 304 21.93 -3.38 -5.11
CA PRO A 304 20.87 -3.57 -4.13
C PRO A 304 19.90 -2.39 -3.97
N ILE A 305 20.41 -1.14 -4.02
CA ILE A 305 19.58 0.07 -3.99
C ILE A 305 18.72 0.17 -5.26
N ILE A 306 19.32 0.00 -6.43
CA ILE A 306 18.61 0.14 -7.71
C ILE A 306 17.50 -0.91 -7.85
N LYS A 307 17.73 -2.16 -7.42
CA LYS A 307 16.73 -3.23 -7.48
C LYS A 307 15.46 -2.87 -6.70
N SER A 308 15.62 -2.40 -5.47
CA SER A 308 14.48 -1.97 -4.65
C SER A 308 13.77 -0.70 -5.13
N THR A 309 14.43 0.11 -5.96
CA THR A 309 13.91 1.38 -6.50
C THR A 309 13.68 1.29 -8.01
N SER A 310 13.65 0.07 -8.56
CA SER A 310 13.61 -0.21 -10.00
C SER A 310 12.39 0.44 -10.67
N VAL A 311 11.23 0.43 -9.99
CA VAL A 311 10.00 1.09 -10.43
C VAL A 311 10.18 2.61 -10.61
N VAL A 312 10.86 3.29 -9.68
CA VAL A 312 11.12 4.73 -9.79
C VAL A 312 12.17 5.03 -10.85
N TRP A 313 13.19 4.18 -11.01
CA TRP A 313 14.13 4.33 -12.13
C TRP A 313 13.45 4.13 -13.48
N GLY A 314 12.51 3.19 -13.58
CA GLY A 314 11.68 3.01 -14.76
C GLY A 314 10.86 4.26 -15.09
N LEU A 315 10.20 4.83 -14.08
CA LEU A 315 9.49 6.10 -14.20
C LEU A 315 10.42 7.23 -14.65
N LEU A 316 11.58 7.38 -14.02
CA LEU A 316 12.53 8.44 -14.30
C LEU A 316 13.07 8.37 -15.72
N VAL A 317 13.52 7.20 -16.18
CA VAL A 317 14.05 7.02 -17.55
C VAL A 317 12.93 7.22 -18.58
N GLY A 318 11.73 6.70 -18.33
CA GLY A 318 10.58 6.94 -19.19
C GLY A 318 10.24 8.44 -19.30
N CYS A 319 10.29 9.17 -18.18
CA CYS A 319 10.13 10.63 -18.16
C CYS A 319 11.24 11.36 -18.93
N ILE A 320 12.50 10.93 -18.81
CA ILE A 320 13.61 11.53 -19.57
C ILE A 320 13.39 11.37 -21.08
N ILE A 321 13.01 10.17 -21.52
CA ILE A 321 12.71 9.89 -22.93
C ILE A 321 11.51 10.73 -23.38
N ALA A 322 10.44 10.77 -22.59
CA ALA A 322 9.26 11.55 -22.92
C ALA A 322 9.55 13.07 -22.98
N ALA A 323 10.44 13.59 -22.12
CA ALA A 323 10.91 14.98 -22.18
C ALA A 323 11.73 15.25 -23.44
N ALA A 324 12.62 14.32 -23.83
CA ALA A 324 13.38 14.43 -25.08
C ALA A 324 12.46 14.40 -26.31
N CYS A 325 11.37 13.65 -26.26
CA CYS A 325 10.35 13.60 -27.31
C CYS A 325 9.29 14.71 -27.23
N GLY A 326 9.40 15.66 -26.28
CA GLY A 326 8.52 16.82 -26.21
C GLY A 326 7.13 16.61 -25.59
N TYR A 327 6.93 15.58 -24.75
CA TYR A 327 5.65 15.31 -24.08
C TYR A 327 5.44 16.08 -22.76
N PHE A 328 6.37 16.95 -22.36
CA PHE A 328 6.30 17.67 -21.10
C PHE A 328 5.78 19.10 -21.29
N ASP A 329 4.77 19.46 -20.49
CA ASP A 329 4.38 20.85 -20.27
C ASP A 329 4.97 21.35 -18.95
N ARG A 330 5.74 22.45 -19.02
CA ARG A 330 6.37 23.08 -17.86
C ARG A 330 5.44 24.04 -17.13
N SER A 331 4.34 24.48 -17.76
CA SER A 331 3.45 25.51 -17.23
C SER A 331 2.92 25.16 -15.83
N GLY A 332 2.51 23.90 -15.63
CA GLY A 332 2.01 23.39 -14.36
C GLY A 332 3.09 23.31 -13.27
N ILE A 333 4.34 23.04 -13.66
CA ILE A 333 5.48 22.99 -12.73
C ILE A 333 5.87 24.41 -12.32
N ASP A 334 5.91 25.36 -13.25
CA ASP A 334 6.33 26.74 -13.00
C ASP A 334 5.32 27.50 -12.15
N SER A 335 4.03 27.27 -12.37
CA SER A 335 2.92 27.87 -11.60
C SER A 335 2.69 27.25 -10.23
N ALA A 336 3.15 26.02 -9.98
CA ALA A 336 2.95 25.34 -8.71
C ALA A 336 3.65 26.06 -7.53
N PRO A 337 3.08 26.03 -6.31
CA PRO A 337 3.73 26.60 -5.14
C PRO A 337 5.00 25.83 -4.76
N VAL A 338 5.94 26.50 -4.09
CA VAL A 338 7.18 25.87 -3.62
C VAL A 338 6.92 24.99 -2.40
N VAL A 339 5.99 25.41 -1.53
CA VAL A 339 5.66 24.75 -0.27
C VAL A 339 4.18 24.40 -0.22
N SER A 340 3.85 23.19 0.23
CA SER A 340 2.48 22.74 0.48
C SER A 340 2.31 22.23 1.92
N PHE A 341 1.10 22.40 2.45
CA PHE A 341 0.68 21.93 3.76
C PHE A 341 -0.63 21.15 3.65
N ILE A 342 -0.93 20.35 4.67
CA ILE A 342 -2.02 19.37 4.68
C ILE A 342 -3.41 19.96 4.36
N TRP A 343 -3.67 21.25 4.64
CA TRP A 343 -4.97 21.88 4.38
C TRP A 343 -4.90 23.11 3.46
N VAL A 344 -3.92 23.15 2.54
CA VAL A 344 -3.86 24.22 1.52
C VAL A 344 -5.13 24.24 0.68
N HIS A 345 -5.62 23.07 0.28
CA HIS A 345 -6.99 22.90 -0.22
C HIS A 345 -7.80 22.10 0.79
N THR A 346 -9.11 22.32 0.80
CA THR A 346 -10.05 21.55 1.61
C THR A 346 -11.21 21.11 0.75
N PHE A 347 -11.81 19.99 1.10
CA PHE A 347 -12.99 19.45 0.44
C PHE A 347 -14.16 19.43 1.43
N PRO A 348 -15.38 19.79 0.99
CA PRO A 348 -16.53 19.83 1.88
C PRO A 348 -16.91 18.41 2.29
N LEU A 349 -16.78 18.11 3.58
CA LEU A 349 -17.14 16.81 4.12
C LEU A 349 -18.66 16.63 4.05
N SER A 350 -19.08 15.54 3.43
CA SER A 350 -20.47 15.11 3.39
C SER A 350 -20.55 13.59 3.45
N LEU A 351 -21.74 13.08 3.75
CA LEU A 351 -22.01 11.64 3.73
C LEU A 351 -22.79 11.32 2.47
N TYR A 352 -22.35 10.28 1.77
CA TYR A 352 -23.07 9.75 0.62
C TYR A 352 -23.54 8.34 0.97
N GLY A 353 -24.84 8.22 1.24
CA GLY A 353 -25.48 6.98 1.67
C GLY A 353 -25.10 5.75 0.82
N PRO A 354 -25.14 5.83 -0.52
CA PRO A 354 -24.80 4.68 -1.38
C PRO A 354 -23.34 4.22 -1.26
N LEU A 355 -22.43 5.09 -0.79
CA LEU A 355 -21.03 4.71 -0.56
C LEU A 355 -20.79 4.04 0.79
N VAL A 356 -21.70 4.13 1.76
CA VAL A 356 -21.46 3.63 3.13
C VAL A 356 -21.10 2.14 3.12
N LEU A 357 -21.95 1.30 2.53
CA LEU A 357 -21.73 -0.15 2.51
C LEU A 357 -20.46 -0.56 1.70
N PRO A 358 -20.22 -0.01 0.48
CA PRO A 358 -18.98 -0.20 -0.26
C PRO A 358 -17.72 0.18 0.53
N ILE A 359 -17.74 1.31 1.23
CA ILE A 359 -16.58 1.78 2.01
C ILE A 359 -16.39 0.95 3.28
N MET A 360 -17.47 0.47 3.91
CA MET A 360 -17.34 -0.53 4.98
C MET A 360 -16.64 -1.79 4.47
N ALA A 361 -16.97 -2.26 3.27
CA ALA A 361 -16.28 -3.39 2.64
C ALA A 361 -14.80 -3.08 2.38
N VAL A 362 -14.47 -1.86 1.90
CA VAL A 362 -13.07 -1.40 1.77
C VAL A 362 -12.32 -1.54 3.09
N PHE A 363 -12.87 -1.09 4.21
CA PHE A 363 -12.19 -1.21 5.51
C PHE A 363 -12.07 -2.65 6.02
N VAL A 364 -13.01 -3.55 5.69
CA VAL A 364 -12.85 -5.00 5.95
C VAL A 364 -11.70 -5.58 5.11
N ILE A 365 -11.57 -5.12 3.88
CA ILE A 365 -10.48 -5.53 2.97
C ILE A 365 -9.14 -4.96 3.44
N CYS A 366 -9.08 -3.70 3.85
CA CYS A 366 -7.89 -3.11 4.48
C CYS A 366 -7.49 -3.92 5.71
N ALA A 367 -8.43 -4.32 6.56
CA ALA A 367 -8.13 -5.18 7.72
C ALA A 367 -7.55 -6.54 7.29
N THR A 368 -8.08 -7.12 6.22
CA THR A 368 -7.61 -8.40 5.64
C THR A 368 -6.18 -8.26 5.08
N GLU A 369 -5.93 -7.21 4.31
CA GLU A 369 -4.62 -6.83 3.76
C GLU A 369 -3.62 -6.56 4.88
N ALA A 370 -4.03 -5.80 5.90
CA ALA A 370 -3.25 -5.46 7.08
C ALA A 370 -2.76 -6.69 7.84
N VAL A 371 -3.61 -7.70 8.05
CA VAL A 371 -3.18 -8.97 8.68
C VAL A 371 -2.08 -9.62 7.85
N GLY A 372 -2.32 -9.82 6.55
CA GLY A 372 -1.36 -10.45 5.63
C GLY A 372 -0.02 -9.70 5.57
N ASP A 373 -0.06 -8.38 5.48
CA ASP A 373 1.13 -7.53 5.42
C ASP A 373 1.93 -7.54 6.72
N ILE A 374 1.26 -7.52 7.87
CA ILE A 374 1.93 -7.64 9.17
C ILE A 374 2.61 -9.00 9.29
N THR A 375 1.94 -10.08 8.90
CA THR A 375 2.50 -11.43 8.91
C THR A 375 3.70 -11.53 7.98
N ALA A 376 3.59 -11.05 6.75
CA ALA A 376 4.69 -11.01 5.79
C ALA A 376 5.86 -10.15 6.29
N THR A 377 5.57 -8.99 6.91
CA THR A 377 6.60 -8.13 7.50
C THR A 377 7.32 -8.85 8.65
N CYS A 378 6.60 -9.57 9.50
CA CYS A 378 7.17 -10.37 10.58
C CYS A 378 8.09 -11.47 10.02
N ASP A 379 7.67 -12.18 8.97
CA ASP A 379 8.44 -13.23 8.32
C ASP A 379 9.77 -12.71 7.75
N VAL A 380 9.70 -11.66 6.90
CA VAL A 380 10.91 -11.05 6.31
C VAL A 380 11.78 -10.33 7.33
N SER A 381 11.23 -9.99 8.50
CA SER A 381 11.97 -9.40 9.62
C SER A 381 12.52 -10.45 10.60
N HIS A 382 12.34 -11.74 10.33
CA HIS A 382 12.73 -12.85 11.21
C HIS A 382 12.13 -12.74 12.62
N MET A 383 10.84 -12.39 12.68
CA MET A 383 10.05 -12.29 13.90
C MET A 383 9.10 -13.48 14.05
N GLU A 384 8.59 -13.66 15.26
CA GLU A 384 7.58 -14.66 15.58
C GLU A 384 6.31 -14.48 14.71
N LEU A 385 5.85 -15.57 14.11
CA LEU A 385 4.61 -15.64 13.31
C LEU A 385 3.42 -16.18 14.10
N GLN A 386 3.65 -16.55 15.36
CA GLN A 386 2.64 -17.09 16.26
C GLN A 386 2.88 -16.55 17.67
N GLY A 387 1.85 -16.66 18.52
CA GLY A 387 1.92 -16.27 19.92
C GLY A 387 1.46 -14.83 20.21
N PRO A 388 1.47 -14.43 21.50
CA PRO A 388 0.77 -13.24 21.97
C PRO A 388 1.39 -11.94 21.46
N ILE A 389 2.71 -11.91 21.21
CA ILE A 389 3.39 -10.73 20.67
C ILE A 389 2.94 -10.51 19.24
N TYR A 390 2.98 -11.55 18.39
CA TYR A 390 2.48 -11.50 17.02
C TYR A 390 1.01 -11.06 16.96
N GLU A 391 0.15 -11.71 17.73
CA GLU A 391 -1.28 -11.37 17.82
C GLU A 391 -1.50 -9.90 18.25
N SER A 392 -0.74 -9.41 19.23
CA SER A 392 -0.82 -8.01 19.67
C SER A 392 -0.34 -7.01 18.62
N ARG A 393 0.57 -7.41 17.73
CA ARG A 393 1.02 -6.57 16.60
C ARG A 393 -0.06 -6.48 15.53
N ILE A 394 -0.79 -7.57 15.28
CA ILE A 394 -1.94 -7.57 14.39
C ILE A 394 -3.01 -6.65 14.93
N GLN A 395 -3.47 -6.86 16.18
CA GLN A 395 -4.51 -6.01 16.77
C GLN A 395 -4.11 -4.53 16.81
N GLY A 396 -2.89 -4.23 17.30
CA GLY A 396 -2.41 -2.85 17.33
C GLY A 396 -2.17 -2.26 15.95
N GLY A 397 -1.85 -3.13 14.99
CA GLY A 397 -1.83 -2.82 13.58
C GLY A 397 -3.19 -2.34 13.06
N LEU A 398 -4.20 -3.21 13.10
CA LEU A 398 -5.55 -2.92 12.59
C LEU A 398 -6.17 -1.70 13.29
N LEU A 399 -5.99 -1.59 14.62
CA LEU A 399 -6.49 -0.44 15.37
C LEU A 399 -5.91 0.88 14.84
N THR A 400 -4.62 0.86 14.52
CA THR A 400 -3.94 2.05 14.00
C THR A 400 -4.31 2.32 12.56
N ASP A 401 -4.58 1.28 11.75
CA ASP A 401 -5.04 1.44 10.37
C ASP A 401 -6.39 2.15 10.33
N GLY A 402 -7.36 1.69 11.13
CA GLY A 402 -8.66 2.36 11.25
C GLY A 402 -8.56 3.78 11.82
N LEU A 403 -7.75 4.01 12.86
CA LEU A 403 -7.50 5.36 13.38
C LEU A 403 -6.84 6.27 12.33
N ASN A 404 -5.86 5.72 11.60
CA ASN A 404 -5.20 6.40 10.51
C ASN A 404 -6.19 6.71 9.39
N GLY A 405 -7.17 5.85 9.10
CA GLY A 405 -8.25 6.11 8.15
C GLY A 405 -9.05 7.36 8.51
N ILE A 406 -9.39 7.55 9.79
CA ILE A 406 -10.07 8.76 10.27
C ILE A 406 -9.16 9.99 10.14
N VAL A 407 -7.91 9.89 10.60
CA VAL A 407 -6.95 11.01 10.54
C VAL A 407 -6.64 11.39 9.09
N ALA A 408 -6.44 10.42 8.21
CA ALA A 408 -6.24 10.60 6.78
C ALA A 408 -7.42 11.35 6.16
N ALA A 409 -8.67 10.92 6.44
CA ALA A 409 -9.85 11.58 5.92
C ALA A 409 -9.96 13.05 6.37
N MET A 410 -9.65 13.34 7.64
CA MET A 410 -9.57 14.73 8.13
C MET A 410 -8.46 15.54 7.46
N MET A 411 -7.40 14.86 7.00
CA MET A 411 -6.29 15.42 6.23
C MET A 411 -6.53 15.36 4.71
N THR A 412 -7.79 15.19 4.27
CA THR A 412 -8.25 15.11 2.85
C THR A 412 -7.84 13.87 2.06
N MET A 413 -7.27 12.87 2.73
CA MET A 413 -6.82 11.63 2.10
C MET A 413 -7.89 10.54 2.17
N THR A 414 -7.96 9.72 1.14
CA THR A 414 -8.77 8.50 1.11
C THR A 414 -8.23 7.44 2.07
N PRO A 415 -8.98 6.34 2.35
CA PRO A 415 -8.52 5.26 3.21
C PRO A 415 -7.09 4.82 2.89
N MET A 416 -6.30 4.69 3.95
CA MET A 416 -4.89 4.31 3.87
C MET A 416 -4.70 2.98 4.59
N SER A 417 -3.83 2.13 4.06
CA SER A 417 -3.44 0.86 4.65
C SER A 417 -1.94 0.61 4.45
N ARG A 418 -1.45 -0.55 4.89
CA ARG A 418 -0.04 -0.92 4.76
C ARG A 418 0.33 -1.23 3.33
N PHE A 419 1.60 -0.98 3.02
CA PHE A 419 2.18 -1.25 1.72
C PHE A 419 3.01 -2.53 1.74
N ALA A 420 2.49 -3.56 1.07
CA ALA A 420 3.16 -4.85 0.88
C ALA A 420 4.55 -4.72 0.20
N GLN A 421 4.76 -3.69 -0.64
CA GLN A 421 6.03 -3.47 -1.36
C GLN A 421 7.23 -3.33 -0.41
N ASN A 422 6.97 -2.82 0.79
CA ASN A 422 7.97 -2.69 1.83
C ASN A 422 8.62 -4.03 2.20
N ASN A 423 7.87 -5.13 2.18
CA ASN A 423 8.38 -6.46 2.50
C ASN A 423 9.45 -6.90 1.49
N GLY A 424 9.27 -6.57 0.21
CA GLY A 424 10.26 -6.81 -0.84
C GLY A 424 11.56 -6.04 -0.60
N VAL A 425 11.46 -4.76 -0.18
CA VAL A 425 12.64 -3.96 0.15
C VAL A 425 13.38 -4.52 1.35
N ILE A 426 12.69 -4.93 2.41
CA ILE A 426 13.30 -5.54 3.60
C ILE A 426 14.02 -6.84 3.21
N ALA A 427 13.39 -7.71 2.42
CA ALA A 427 13.97 -8.98 1.99
C ALA A 427 15.26 -8.78 1.17
N LEU A 428 15.29 -7.77 0.29
CA LEU A 428 16.46 -7.46 -0.55
C LEU A 428 17.59 -6.75 0.21
N THR A 429 17.25 -5.80 1.07
CA THR A 429 18.23 -5.00 1.83
C THR A 429 18.74 -5.69 3.09
N ARG A 430 17.99 -6.69 3.57
CA ARG A 430 18.18 -7.34 4.86
C ARG A 430 18.15 -6.33 6.01
N CYS A 431 17.29 -5.31 5.92
CA CYS A 431 17.13 -4.30 6.96
C CYS A 431 15.67 -4.11 7.34
N ALA A 432 15.30 -4.58 8.54
CA ALA A 432 13.98 -4.38 9.15
C ALA A 432 13.98 -3.26 10.21
N ASN A 433 15.04 -2.44 10.26
CA ASN A 433 15.29 -1.48 11.33
C ASN A 433 14.26 -0.33 11.34
N ARG A 434 13.67 -0.05 12.51
CA ARG A 434 12.68 1.04 12.64
C ARG A 434 13.25 2.41 12.30
N LYS A 435 14.55 2.65 12.53
CA LYS A 435 15.18 3.94 12.21
C LYS A 435 15.20 4.19 10.70
N ALA A 436 15.40 3.17 9.89
CA ALA A 436 15.29 3.29 8.43
C ALA A 436 13.85 3.62 8.02
N GLY A 437 12.86 2.97 8.63
CA GLY A 437 11.45 3.31 8.42
C GLY A 437 11.09 4.75 8.84
N LEU A 438 11.61 5.24 9.97
CA LEU A 438 11.41 6.63 10.39
C LEU A 438 12.13 7.64 9.49
N ALA A 439 13.31 7.30 8.99
CA ALA A 439 14.00 8.09 7.97
C ALA A 439 13.20 8.14 6.66
N CYS A 440 12.59 7.03 6.25
CA CYS A 440 11.64 7.00 5.14
C CYS A 440 10.47 7.97 5.36
N CYS A 441 9.85 7.95 6.54
CA CYS A 441 8.78 8.88 6.90
C CYS A 441 9.23 10.34 6.77
N PHE A 442 10.44 10.65 7.23
CA PHE A 442 11.04 11.97 7.09
C PHE A 442 11.18 12.38 5.62
N PHE A 443 11.73 11.52 4.75
CA PHE A 443 11.87 11.84 3.33
C PHE A 443 10.53 12.01 2.63
N LEU A 444 9.51 11.20 2.94
CA LEU A 444 8.16 11.35 2.39
C LEU A 444 7.56 12.72 2.77
N ILE A 445 7.68 13.13 4.04
CA ILE A 445 7.21 14.44 4.50
C ILE A 445 7.96 15.56 3.76
N VAL A 446 9.29 15.48 3.65
CA VAL A 446 10.10 16.48 2.95
C VAL A 446 9.72 16.58 1.47
N MET A 447 9.57 15.44 0.78
CA MET A 447 9.14 15.40 -0.62
C MET A 447 7.73 15.99 -0.82
N GLY A 448 6.83 15.77 0.14
CA GLY A 448 5.48 16.34 0.09
C GLY A 448 5.44 17.84 0.42
N ILE A 449 6.29 18.34 1.32
CA ILE A 449 6.40 19.77 1.62
C ILE A 449 6.84 20.54 0.37
N PHE A 450 7.82 20.03 -0.37
CA PHE A 450 8.29 20.66 -1.61
C PHE A 450 7.34 20.40 -2.78
N ALA A 451 6.26 21.18 -2.88
CA ALA A 451 5.18 20.96 -3.86
C ALA A 451 5.61 21.00 -5.34
N LYS A 452 6.74 21.61 -5.68
CA LYS A 452 7.33 21.49 -7.04
C LYS A 452 7.62 20.04 -7.41
N PHE A 453 7.99 19.20 -6.44
CA PHE A 453 8.17 17.76 -6.66
C PHE A 453 6.84 17.10 -7.00
N ALA A 454 5.77 17.39 -6.26
CA ALA A 454 4.43 16.90 -6.57
C ALA A 454 3.94 17.37 -7.95
N ALA A 455 4.20 18.64 -8.32
CA ALA A 455 3.88 19.16 -9.64
C ALA A 455 4.64 18.46 -10.78
N ALA A 456 5.91 18.12 -10.56
CA ALA A 456 6.67 17.32 -11.50
C ALA A 456 6.09 15.91 -11.68
N LEU A 457 5.54 15.31 -10.61
CA LEU A 457 4.89 14.00 -10.67
C LEU A 457 3.53 14.05 -11.39
N VAL A 458 2.77 15.13 -11.24
CA VAL A 458 1.50 15.34 -11.99
C VAL A 458 1.76 15.62 -13.46
N ALA A 459 2.88 16.25 -13.80
CA ALA A 459 3.29 16.52 -15.18
C ALA A 459 3.81 15.28 -15.94
N ILE A 460 3.87 14.10 -15.28
CA ILE A 460 4.31 12.86 -15.92
C ILE A 460 3.29 12.45 -17.00
N PRO A 461 3.74 12.21 -18.24
CA PRO A 461 2.84 11.72 -19.29
C PRO A 461 2.18 10.40 -18.91
N SER A 462 0.87 10.30 -19.15
CA SER A 462 0.07 9.10 -18.86
C SER A 462 0.68 7.81 -19.41
N PRO A 463 1.28 7.75 -20.62
CA PRO A 463 1.92 6.54 -21.12
C PRO A 463 3.07 6.01 -20.25
N VAL A 464 3.90 6.91 -19.72
CA VAL A 464 5.02 6.57 -18.84
C VAL A 464 4.48 6.10 -17.49
N LEU A 465 3.52 6.84 -16.93
CA LEU A 465 2.84 6.45 -15.69
C LEU A 465 2.18 5.08 -15.85
N GLY A 466 1.52 4.82 -16.97
CA GLY A 466 0.83 3.57 -17.30
C GLY A 466 1.77 2.37 -17.39
N GLY A 467 2.91 2.49 -18.07
CA GLY A 467 3.92 1.42 -18.08
C GLY A 467 4.42 1.07 -16.68
N MET A 468 4.64 2.09 -15.84
CA MET A 468 5.07 1.92 -14.45
C MET A 468 3.97 1.33 -13.56
N THR A 469 2.75 1.84 -13.63
CA THR A 469 1.63 1.40 -12.79
C THR A 469 1.15 0.00 -13.18
N THR A 470 1.19 -0.37 -14.46
CA THR A 470 0.93 -1.75 -14.90
C THR A 470 1.88 -2.75 -14.23
N PHE A 471 3.17 -2.42 -14.14
CA PHE A 471 4.13 -3.24 -13.39
C PHE A 471 3.77 -3.30 -11.91
N LEU A 472 3.47 -2.15 -11.30
CA LEU A 472 3.10 -2.06 -9.89
C LEU A 472 1.85 -2.88 -9.54
N PHE A 473 0.78 -2.77 -10.33
CA PHE A 473 -0.45 -3.52 -10.11
C PHE A 473 -0.28 -5.02 -10.36
N THR A 474 0.55 -5.40 -11.33
CA THR A 474 0.89 -6.81 -11.56
C THR A 474 1.72 -7.37 -10.40
N ALA A 475 2.63 -6.58 -9.81
CA ALA A 475 3.36 -6.97 -8.60
C ALA A 475 2.42 -7.20 -7.40
N VAL A 476 1.34 -6.43 -7.26
CA VAL A 476 0.27 -6.68 -6.28
C VAL A 476 -0.42 -8.01 -6.54
N THR A 477 -0.77 -8.30 -7.80
CA THR A 477 -1.34 -9.60 -8.19
C THR A 477 -0.43 -10.78 -7.82
N VAL A 478 0.86 -10.68 -8.14
CA VAL A 478 1.87 -11.70 -7.80
C VAL A 478 2.04 -11.84 -6.27
N SER A 479 1.93 -10.74 -5.52
CA SER A 479 1.97 -10.79 -4.06
C SER A 479 0.76 -11.54 -3.48
N GLY A 480 -0.43 -11.34 -4.04
CA GLY A 480 -1.61 -12.14 -3.71
C GLY A 480 -1.40 -13.64 -3.96
N MET A 481 -0.78 -14.01 -5.09
CA MET A 481 -0.41 -15.39 -5.39
C MET A 481 0.60 -15.96 -4.37
N ALA A 482 1.57 -15.16 -3.93
CA ALA A 482 2.54 -15.58 -2.93
C ALA A 482 1.89 -15.83 -1.55
N ILE A 483 0.88 -15.02 -1.18
CA ILE A 483 0.10 -15.24 0.05
C ILE A 483 -0.64 -16.59 0.00
N ILE A 484 -1.27 -16.92 -1.13
CA ILE A 484 -1.91 -18.23 -1.34
C ILE A 484 -0.87 -19.34 -1.25
N SER A 485 0.22 -19.22 -2.01
CA SER A 485 1.21 -20.28 -2.14
C SER A 485 2.00 -20.60 -0.87
N ARG A 486 2.18 -19.62 0.02
CA ARG A 486 2.92 -19.82 1.27
C ARG A 486 2.01 -20.06 2.47
N GLY A 487 0.77 -19.57 2.40
CA GLY A 487 -0.14 -19.56 3.53
C GLY A 487 -1.15 -20.71 3.56
N THR A 488 -1.30 -21.45 2.46
CA THR A 488 -2.26 -22.56 2.36
C THR A 488 -1.66 -23.75 1.60
N SER A 489 -1.99 -24.96 2.03
CA SER A 489 -1.81 -26.17 1.23
C SER A 489 -2.72 -26.12 -0.01
N PHE A 490 -2.32 -26.80 -1.08
CA PHE A 490 -3.09 -26.90 -2.34
C PHE A 490 -3.89 -28.21 -2.42
N ASP A 491 -4.62 -28.53 -1.36
CA ASP A 491 -5.51 -29.68 -1.27
C ASP A 491 -6.76 -29.53 -2.18
N ARG A 492 -7.67 -30.52 -2.17
CA ARG A 492 -8.89 -30.45 -3.00
C ARG A 492 -9.81 -29.33 -2.50
N ARG A 493 -9.95 -29.19 -1.18
CA ARG A 493 -10.80 -28.17 -0.54
C ARG A 493 -10.40 -26.73 -0.91
N THR A 494 -9.15 -26.36 -0.69
CA THR A 494 -8.60 -25.02 -0.96
C THR A 494 -8.67 -24.68 -2.44
N ARG A 495 -8.32 -25.62 -3.33
CA ARG A 495 -8.48 -25.45 -4.78
C ARG A 495 -9.92 -25.19 -5.18
N PHE A 496 -10.88 -25.87 -4.56
CA PHE A 496 -12.30 -25.63 -4.81
C PHE A 496 -12.73 -24.24 -4.33
N ILE A 497 -12.34 -23.83 -3.12
CA ILE A 497 -12.63 -22.49 -2.57
C ILE A 497 -12.08 -21.41 -3.50
N LEU A 498 -10.80 -21.52 -3.90
CA LEU A 498 -10.15 -20.59 -4.81
C LEU A 498 -10.87 -20.55 -6.16
N THR A 499 -11.21 -21.70 -6.73
CA THR A 499 -11.89 -21.77 -8.02
C THR A 499 -13.24 -21.05 -7.99
N ALA A 500 -14.06 -21.32 -6.97
CA ALA A 500 -15.37 -20.70 -6.85
C ALA A 500 -15.29 -19.19 -6.58
N GLY A 501 -14.43 -18.77 -5.64
CA GLY A 501 -14.27 -17.36 -5.29
C GLY A 501 -13.68 -16.53 -6.43
N LEU A 502 -12.68 -17.06 -7.14
CA LEU A 502 -12.07 -16.38 -8.28
C LEU A 502 -12.98 -16.36 -9.49
N ALA A 503 -13.71 -17.44 -9.80
CA ALA A 503 -14.63 -17.46 -10.95
C ALA A 503 -15.67 -16.34 -10.86
N LEU A 504 -16.27 -16.16 -9.68
CA LEU A 504 -17.29 -15.12 -9.47
C LEU A 504 -16.68 -13.71 -9.44
N GLY A 505 -15.53 -13.52 -8.79
CA GLY A 505 -14.90 -12.19 -8.75
C GLY A 505 -14.29 -11.76 -10.08
N TYR A 506 -13.66 -12.67 -10.83
CA TYR A 506 -13.24 -12.40 -12.20
C TYR A 506 -14.44 -12.13 -13.09
N GLY A 507 -15.53 -12.90 -12.96
CA GLY A 507 -16.78 -12.65 -13.67
C GLY A 507 -17.29 -11.22 -13.45
N ALA A 508 -17.37 -10.78 -12.19
CA ALA A 508 -17.77 -9.42 -11.84
C ALA A 508 -16.82 -8.35 -12.40
N THR A 509 -15.51 -8.62 -12.43
CA THR A 509 -14.51 -7.69 -12.97
C THR A 509 -14.55 -7.59 -14.50
N LEU A 510 -14.76 -8.72 -15.18
CA LEU A 510 -14.69 -8.83 -16.63
C LEU A 510 -15.99 -8.42 -17.33
N VAL A 511 -17.12 -8.46 -16.61
CA VAL A 511 -18.43 -8.06 -17.14
C VAL A 511 -18.94 -6.83 -16.38
N PRO A 512 -18.59 -5.61 -16.81
CA PRO A 512 -19.17 -4.40 -16.23
C PRO A 512 -20.70 -4.43 -16.34
N THR A 513 -21.43 -3.83 -15.40
CA THR A 513 -22.90 -3.68 -15.43
C THR A 513 -23.70 -4.98 -15.42
N TYR A 514 -23.06 -6.14 -15.18
CA TYR A 514 -23.74 -7.43 -15.18
C TYR A 514 -24.87 -7.52 -14.14
N PHE A 515 -24.78 -6.71 -13.08
CA PHE A 515 -25.68 -6.72 -11.94
C PHE A 515 -26.73 -5.58 -11.97
N ASP A 516 -26.61 -4.63 -12.90
CA ASP A 516 -27.45 -3.42 -12.96
C ASP A 516 -28.96 -3.72 -13.11
N ARG A 517 -29.29 -4.82 -13.78
CA ARG A 517 -30.68 -5.21 -14.05
C ARG A 517 -31.29 -6.10 -12.97
N ILE A 518 -30.50 -6.57 -12.01
CA ILE A 518 -31.01 -7.46 -10.95
C ILE A 518 -31.79 -6.64 -9.91
N PHE A 519 -31.27 -5.46 -9.55
CA PHE A 519 -31.94 -4.55 -8.65
C PHE A 519 -32.26 -3.22 -9.36
N SER A 520 -33.40 -3.18 -10.05
CA SER A 520 -33.92 -1.92 -10.61
C SER A 520 -35.09 -1.41 -9.75
N TYR A 521 -34.96 -0.19 -9.20
CA TYR A 521 -36.04 0.48 -8.47
C TYR A 521 -36.38 1.81 -9.14
N SER A 522 -37.65 1.97 -9.51
CA SER A 522 -38.17 3.14 -10.24
C SER A 522 -39.16 3.98 -9.43
N GLY A 523 -39.18 3.85 -8.11
CA GLY A 523 -40.03 4.65 -7.22
C GLY A 523 -39.30 5.87 -6.65
N ASP A 524 -40.03 6.70 -5.91
CA ASP A 524 -39.52 7.97 -5.35
C ASP A 524 -38.70 7.79 -4.06
N ASN A 525 -38.54 6.56 -3.55
CA ASN A 525 -37.76 6.31 -2.35
C ASN A 525 -36.25 6.39 -2.63
N HIS A 526 -35.70 7.58 -2.46
CA HIS A 526 -34.27 7.86 -2.61
C HIS A 526 -33.37 7.01 -1.70
N ALA A 527 -33.83 6.65 -0.49
CA ALA A 527 -33.04 5.83 0.44
C ALA A 527 -32.94 4.38 -0.04
N LEU A 528 -34.05 3.80 -0.51
CA LEU A 528 -34.06 2.46 -1.08
C LEU A 528 -33.23 2.41 -2.37
N LYS A 529 -33.39 3.40 -3.26
CA LYS A 529 -32.57 3.52 -4.48
C LYS A 529 -31.08 3.52 -4.12
N GLY A 530 -30.69 4.38 -3.18
CA GLY A 530 -29.30 4.48 -2.75
C GLY A 530 -28.75 3.19 -2.14
N PHE A 531 -29.57 2.44 -1.38
CA PHE A 531 -29.16 1.15 -0.82
C PHE A 531 -29.00 0.06 -1.90
N LEU A 532 -29.91 0.00 -2.87
CA LEU A 532 -29.79 -0.93 -3.99
C LEU A 532 -28.58 -0.61 -4.87
N ASP A 533 -28.34 0.68 -5.13
CA ASP A 533 -27.14 1.11 -5.84
C ASP A 533 -25.86 0.72 -5.09
N ALA A 534 -25.86 0.79 -3.74
CA ALA A 534 -24.75 0.33 -2.92
C ALA A 534 -24.48 -1.17 -3.07
N ILE A 535 -25.54 -1.98 -3.15
CA ILE A 535 -25.43 -3.43 -3.41
C ILE A 535 -24.86 -3.67 -4.80
N VAL A 536 -25.38 -2.96 -5.82
CA VAL A 536 -24.85 -3.06 -7.19
C VAL A 536 -23.36 -2.75 -7.20
N LEU A 537 -22.92 -1.66 -6.57
CA LEU A 537 -21.51 -1.29 -6.54
C LEU A 537 -20.62 -2.37 -5.90
N ILE A 538 -21.08 -3.03 -4.84
CA ILE A 538 -20.35 -4.14 -4.22
C ILE A 538 -20.31 -5.37 -5.13
N MET A 539 -21.41 -5.70 -5.77
CA MET A 539 -21.49 -6.85 -6.66
C MET A 539 -20.64 -6.65 -7.93
N GLU A 540 -20.55 -5.42 -8.44
CA GLU A 540 -19.60 -5.06 -9.50
C GLU A 540 -18.13 -5.05 -9.05
N THR A 541 -17.89 -5.06 -7.74
CA THR A 541 -16.54 -5.07 -7.18
C THR A 541 -16.04 -6.50 -7.03
N GLY A 542 -15.31 -6.99 -8.04
CA GLY A 542 -14.87 -8.38 -8.11
C GLY A 542 -14.13 -8.91 -6.88
N PHE A 543 -13.19 -8.14 -6.32
CA PHE A 543 -12.46 -8.58 -5.12
C PHE A 543 -13.33 -8.65 -3.86
N ALA A 544 -14.37 -7.82 -3.74
CA ALA A 544 -15.33 -7.90 -2.64
C ALA A 544 -16.16 -9.19 -2.76
N VAL A 545 -16.60 -9.52 -3.97
CA VAL A 545 -17.28 -10.79 -4.28
C VAL A 545 -16.38 -11.98 -3.98
N THR A 546 -15.11 -11.96 -4.42
CA THR A 546 -14.14 -13.02 -4.11
C THR A 546 -13.94 -13.20 -2.63
N ALA A 547 -13.71 -12.11 -1.88
CA ALA A 547 -13.53 -12.17 -0.42
C ALA A 547 -14.74 -12.81 0.26
N ALA A 548 -15.95 -12.37 -0.08
CA ALA A 548 -17.18 -12.90 0.49
C ALA A 548 -17.36 -14.40 0.20
N ILE A 549 -17.18 -14.82 -1.05
CA ILE A 549 -17.35 -16.22 -1.46
C ILE A 549 -16.27 -17.10 -0.82
N CYS A 550 -15.00 -16.71 -0.86
CA CYS A 550 -13.93 -17.46 -0.22
C CYS A 550 -14.16 -17.60 1.29
N MET A 551 -14.58 -16.52 1.95
CA MET A 551 -14.89 -16.54 3.38
C MET A 551 -16.06 -17.47 3.70
N ILE A 552 -17.16 -17.37 2.96
CA ILE A 552 -18.34 -18.23 3.14
C ILE A 552 -17.98 -19.70 2.93
N LEU A 553 -17.30 -20.02 1.83
CA LEU A 553 -16.92 -21.39 1.52
C LEU A 553 -15.91 -21.95 2.52
N ASN A 554 -14.96 -21.14 2.99
CA ASN A 554 -14.02 -21.56 4.01
C ASN A 554 -14.70 -21.85 5.36
N LEU A 555 -15.82 -21.21 5.67
CA LEU A 555 -16.61 -21.48 6.87
C LEU A 555 -17.52 -22.71 6.75
N ILE A 556 -18.05 -22.98 5.56
CA ILE A 556 -19.02 -24.06 5.32
C ILE A 556 -18.33 -25.39 5.02
N LEU A 557 -17.23 -25.36 4.27
CA LEU A 557 -16.55 -26.58 3.84
C LEU A 557 -15.72 -27.16 4.99
N PRO A 558 -15.94 -28.44 5.36
CA PRO A 558 -15.18 -29.10 6.41
C PRO A 558 -13.69 -29.11 6.06
N GLU A 559 -12.83 -29.03 7.07
CA GLU A 559 -11.40 -29.22 6.88
C GLU A 559 -11.16 -30.67 6.42
N GLU A 560 -10.37 -30.85 5.36
CA GLU A 560 -9.93 -32.18 4.95
C GLU A 560 -8.92 -32.66 6.01
N PRO A 561 -9.08 -33.85 6.60
CA PRO A 561 -8.07 -34.39 7.50
C PRO A 561 -6.80 -34.63 6.69
N GLU A 562 -5.66 -34.10 7.17
CA GLU A 562 -4.36 -34.36 6.58
C GLU A 562 -4.13 -35.89 6.51
N GLU A 563 -3.76 -36.38 5.31
CA GLU A 563 -3.45 -37.80 5.14
C GLU A 563 -2.19 -38.13 5.97
N PRO A 564 -2.18 -39.22 6.75
CA PRO A 564 -1.09 -39.52 7.70
C PRO A 564 0.30 -39.66 7.06
N GLU A 565 0.40 -39.90 5.75
CA GLU A 565 1.68 -40.00 5.02
C GLU A 565 2.45 -38.66 4.97
N GLU A 566 1.76 -37.51 4.91
CA GLU A 566 2.42 -36.18 4.90
C GLU A 566 2.95 -35.79 6.29
N LEU A 567 2.28 -36.24 7.36
CA LEU A 567 2.72 -36.02 8.74
C LEU A 567 3.98 -36.85 9.07
N GLU A 568 4.05 -38.10 8.59
CA GLU A 568 5.25 -38.94 8.74
C GLU A 568 6.45 -38.35 7.98
N GLU A 569 6.27 -37.85 6.75
CA GLU A 569 7.36 -37.19 6.01
C GLU A 569 7.85 -35.90 6.69
N LEU A 570 6.95 -35.10 7.26
CA LEU A 570 7.29 -33.87 8.00
C LEU A 570 7.99 -34.17 9.32
N GLU A 571 7.52 -35.17 10.08
CA GLU A 571 8.19 -35.64 11.30
C GLU A 571 9.57 -36.23 11.01
N GLU A 572 9.73 -37.00 9.92
CA GLU A 572 11.03 -37.49 9.48
C GLU A 572 11.98 -36.35 9.07
N LEU A 573 11.48 -35.32 8.40
CA LEU A 573 12.28 -34.14 8.03
C LEU A 573 12.70 -33.30 9.26
N GLU A 574 11.84 -33.15 10.27
CA GLU A 574 12.19 -32.49 11.54
C GLU A 574 13.17 -33.33 12.38
N GLU A 575 13.04 -34.66 12.39
CA GLU A 575 14.01 -35.57 13.01
C GLU A 575 15.39 -35.51 12.31
N VAL A 576 15.42 -35.46 10.98
CA VAL A 576 16.68 -35.35 10.22
C VAL A 576 17.34 -33.98 10.42
N SER A 577 16.55 -32.90 10.56
CA SER A 577 17.02 -31.55 10.89
C SER A 577 17.63 -31.48 12.30
N SER A 578 16.99 -32.09 13.29
CA SER A 578 17.46 -32.11 14.68
C SER A 578 18.70 -33.00 14.91
N ARG A 579 18.89 -34.05 14.09
CA ARG A 579 20.08 -34.93 14.12
C ARG A 579 21.35 -34.30 13.53
N ARG A 580 21.28 -33.17 12.81
CA ARG A 580 22.46 -32.47 12.24
C ARG A 580 23.19 -31.52 13.19
N ILE A 581 22.81 -31.46 14.47
CA ILE A 581 23.62 -30.82 15.51
C ILE A 581 24.48 -31.91 16.16
N PRO A 582 25.80 -32.01 15.89
CA PRO A 582 26.63 -32.98 16.59
C PRO A 582 26.66 -32.59 18.07
N ARG A 583 26.06 -33.44 18.92
CA ARG A 583 26.36 -33.43 20.36
C ARG A 583 27.84 -33.73 20.51
N SER A 584 28.63 -32.70 20.78
CA SER A 584 29.99 -32.81 21.28
C SER A 584 29.97 -33.60 22.59
N GLY A 585 30.11 -34.92 22.49
CA GLY A 585 30.27 -35.83 23.61
C GLY A 585 31.63 -35.62 24.25
N SER A 586 31.65 -34.91 25.37
CA SER A 586 32.72 -35.03 26.36
C SER A 586 32.52 -36.35 27.11
N ASN A 587 33.14 -37.42 26.61
CA ASN A 587 33.34 -38.67 27.36
C ASN A 587 34.82 -39.08 27.26
N GLY A 588 35.61 -38.64 28.24
CA GLY A 588 36.36 -39.49 29.18
C GLY A 588 37.58 -40.30 28.71
N LYS A 589 38.65 -40.13 29.49
CA LYS A 589 39.77 -41.02 29.91
C LYS A 589 41.11 -40.32 29.64
N ILE A 590 42.01 -40.11 30.61
CA ILE A 590 42.44 -40.92 31.76
C ILE A 590 42.66 -40.01 32.98
#